data_AF-A0AAJ0UKL1-F1
#
_entry.id   AF-A0AAJ0UKL1-F1
#
_cell.length_a   1.000
_cell.length_b   1.000
_cell.length_c   1.000
_cell.angle_alpha   90.00
_cell.angle_beta   90.00
_cell.angle_gamma   90.00
#
_symmetry.space_group_name_H-M   'P 1'
#
loop_
_entity.id
_entity.type
_entity.pdbx_description
1 polymer ?
#
loop_
_entity_poly.entity_id
_entity_poly.type
_entity_poly.pdbx_seq_one_letter_code
_entity_poly.pdbx_strand_id
1 'polypeptide(L)'
;MSDMLIVWSAIFLVLLAVYSLVLWKSKEKKLYILYFLFGILFGFYFDSISVMQGYYYYPELFINVLGVPITMVLAEGFSVAITIKIFEVAKGFLSGKGIRQ
;
A
#
# COMPACT_ATOMS: atom_id res chain seq x y z
N MET A 1 -1.36 -18.14 -16.38
CA MET A 1 -2.34 -17.10 -15.94
C MET A 1 -2.80 -17.33 -14.50
N SER A 2 -3.07 -18.58 -14.10
CA SER A 2 -3.36 -18.97 -12.70
C SER A 2 -2.26 -18.58 -11.72
N ASP A 3 -0.99 -18.79 -12.09
CA ASP A 3 0.11 -18.68 -11.13
C ASP A 3 0.39 -17.23 -10.74
N MET A 4 0.29 -16.30 -11.70
CA MET A 4 0.41 -14.86 -11.46
C MET A 4 -0.71 -14.35 -10.54
N LEU A 5 -1.95 -14.85 -10.74
CA LEU A 5 -3.09 -14.51 -9.88
C LEU A 5 -2.86 -14.99 -8.44
N ILE A 6 -2.35 -16.22 -8.28
CA ILE A 6 -2.05 -16.80 -6.95
C ILE A 6 -0.97 -15.99 -6.25
N VAL A 7 0.15 -15.73 -6.93
CA VAL A 7 1.26 -14.95 -6.37
C VAL A 7 0.81 -13.54 -5.99
N TRP A 8 0.08 -12.86 -6.87
CA TRP A 8 -0.45 -11.53 -6.59
C TRP A 8 -1.42 -11.53 -5.40
N SER A 9 -2.34 -12.48 -5.35
CA SER A 9 -3.29 -12.60 -4.24
C SER A 9 -2.57 -12.84 -2.90
N ALA A 10 -1.51 -13.66 -2.91
CA ALA A 10 -0.69 -13.89 -1.72
C ALA A 10 0.01 -12.59 -1.26
N ILE A 11 0.64 -11.85 -2.18
CA ILE A 11 1.28 -10.56 -1.86
C ILE A 11 0.27 -9.57 -1.29
N PHE A 12 -0.91 -9.47 -1.92
CA PHE A 12 -1.98 -8.58 -1.49
C PHE A 12 -2.45 -8.90 -0.07
N LEU A 13 -2.66 -10.18 0.24
CA LEU A 13 -3.06 -10.64 1.58
C LEU A 13 -1.98 -10.34 2.63
N VAL A 14 -0.69 -10.46 2.28
CA VAL A 14 0.42 -10.09 3.16
C VAL A 14 0.38 -8.58 3.46
N LEU A 15 0.24 -7.73 2.44
CA LEU A 15 0.14 -6.28 2.63
C LEU A 15 -1.05 -5.90 3.51
N LEU A 16 -2.23 -6.51 3.28
CA LEU A 16 -3.41 -6.29 4.09
C LEU A 16 -3.19 -6.70 5.55
N ALA A 17 -2.56 -7.86 5.79
CA ALA A 17 -2.26 -8.34 7.13
C ALA A 17 -1.28 -7.40 7.85
N VAL A 18 -0.21 -6.97 7.18
CA VAL A 18 0.77 -6.04 7.74
C VAL A 18 0.13 -4.68 8.04
N TYR A 19 -0.67 -4.13 7.13
CA TYR A 19 -1.41 -2.89 7.37
C TYR A 19 -2.38 -3.02 8.55
N SER A 20 -3.06 -4.15 8.68
CA SER A 20 -3.93 -4.44 9.84
C SER A 20 -3.14 -4.44 11.15
N LEU A 21 -1.92 -4.99 11.16
CA LEU A 21 -1.02 -4.92 12.30
C LEU A 21 -0.56 -3.49 12.62
N VAL A 22 -0.28 -2.68 11.59
CA VAL A 22 0.04 -1.25 11.76
C VAL A 22 -1.12 -0.54 12.46
N LEU A 23 -2.36 -0.70 11.99
CA LEU A 23 -3.54 -0.10 12.61
C LEU A 23 -3.78 -0.63 14.03
N TRP A 24 -3.52 -1.90 14.29
CA TRP A 24 -3.67 -2.48 15.62
C TRP A 24 -2.68 -1.87 16.62
N LYS A 25 -1.40 -1.76 16.23
CA LYS A 25 -0.31 -1.33 17.12
C LYS A 25 -0.21 0.20 17.28
N SER A 26 -0.75 0.96 16.34
CA SER A 26 -0.67 2.41 16.35
C SER A 26 -1.73 3.05 17.25
N LYS A 27 -1.29 3.96 18.12
CA LYS A 27 -2.20 4.81 18.93
C LYS A 27 -2.99 5.77 18.05
N GLU A 28 -2.36 6.29 16.99
CA GLU A 28 -2.94 7.27 16.06
C GLU A 28 -3.50 6.62 14.79
N LYS A 29 -4.47 5.71 14.92
CA LYS A 29 -5.04 4.95 13.79
C LYS A 29 -5.51 5.84 12.63
N LYS A 30 -6.12 6.98 12.96
CA LYS A 30 -6.63 7.95 11.97
C LYS A 30 -5.53 8.45 11.03
N LEU A 31 -4.32 8.66 11.56
CA LEU A 31 -3.19 9.15 10.77
C LEU A 31 -2.77 8.11 9.72
N TYR A 32 -2.68 6.84 10.09
CA TYR A 32 -2.34 5.77 9.12
C TYR A 32 -3.44 5.51 8.11
N ILE A 33 -4.71 5.71 8.48
CA ILE A 33 -5.81 5.69 7.51
C ILE A 33 -5.65 6.84 6.51
N LEU A 34 -5.25 8.04 6.95
CA LEU A 34 -4.96 9.14 6.03
C LEU A 34 -3.78 8.82 5.11
N TYR A 35 -2.68 8.25 5.63
CA TYR A 35 -1.55 7.82 4.79
C TYR A 35 -1.96 6.77 3.76
N PHE A 36 -2.82 5.82 4.14
CA PHE A 36 -3.41 4.85 3.23
C PHE A 36 -4.24 5.52 2.12
N LEU A 37 -5.12 6.47 2.48
CA LEU A 37 -5.93 7.20 1.51
C LEU A 37 -5.09 8.08 0.58
N PHE A 38 -4.03 8.72 1.08
CA PHE A 38 -3.08 9.44 0.25
C PHE A 38 -2.35 8.51 -0.71
N GLY A 39 -1.92 7.34 -0.24
CA GLY A 39 -1.29 6.32 -1.08
C GLY A 39 -2.22 5.86 -2.22
N ILE A 40 -3.49 5.58 -1.91
CA ILE A 40 -4.52 5.29 -2.93
C ILE A 40 -4.62 6.42 -3.95
N LEU A 41 -4.80 7.66 -3.47
CA LEU A 41 -5.11 8.78 -4.34
C LEU A 41 -3.96 9.10 -5.28
N PHE A 42 -2.74 9.22 -4.75
CA PHE A 42 -1.56 9.56 -5.54
C PHE A 42 -1.12 8.39 -6.42
N GLY A 43 -1.10 7.17 -5.88
CA GLY A 43 -0.73 5.99 -6.65
C GLY A 43 -1.66 5.78 -7.84
N PHE A 44 -2.98 5.76 -7.61
CA PHE A 44 -3.97 5.67 -8.68
C PHE A 44 -3.85 6.79 -9.71
N TYR A 45 -3.57 8.03 -9.28
CA TYR A 45 -3.38 9.15 -10.19
C TYR A 45 -2.20 8.93 -11.13
N PHE A 46 -1.04 8.54 -10.60
CA PHE A 46 0.15 8.29 -11.42
C PHE A 46 0.01 7.04 -12.28
N ASP A 47 -0.61 5.99 -11.76
CA ASP A 47 -0.87 4.76 -12.52
C ASP A 47 -1.84 5.00 -13.67
N SER A 48 -2.93 5.74 -13.43
CA SER A 48 -3.90 6.07 -14.47
C SER A 48 -3.26 6.86 -15.61
N ILE A 49 -2.43 7.86 -15.28
CA ILE A 49 -1.69 8.63 -16.30
C ILE A 49 -0.75 7.71 -17.08
N SER A 50 -0.02 6.84 -16.38
CA SER A 50 0.97 5.95 -17.00
C SER A 50 0.33 4.94 -17.95
N VAL A 51 -0.81 4.36 -17.56
CA VAL A 51 -1.62 3.47 -18.39
C VAL A 51 -2.21 4.22 -19.58
N MET A 52 -2.76 5.42 -19.38
CA MET A 52 -3.31 6.24 -20.46
C MET A 52 -2.26 6.69 -21.48
N GLN A 53 -1.01 6.90 -21.05
CA GLN A 53 0.12 7.21 -21.92
C GLN A 53 0.74 5.96 -22.58
N GLY A 54 0.30 4.76 -22.19
CA GLY A 54 0.75 3.49 -22.78
C GLY A 54 2.13 3.04 -22.31
N TYR A 55 2.62 3.51 -21.15
CA TYR A 55 3.92 3.06 -20.62
C TYR A 55 3.91 1.60 -20.19
N TYR A 56 2.79 1.15 -19.64
CA TYR A 56 2.55 -0.25 -19.30
C TYR A 56 1.04 -0.51 -19.23
N TYR A 57 0.67 -1.78 -19.12
CA TYR A 57 -0.72 -2.20 -18.93
C TYR A 57 -0.81 -3.25 -17.83
N TYR A 58 -1.93 -3.27 -17.13
CA TYR A 58 -2.23 -4.31 -16.15
C TYR A 58 -3.05 -5.43 -16.79
N PRO A 59 -2.77 -6.70 -16.45
CA PRO A 59 -3.62 -7.80 -16.86
C PRO A 59 -4.99 -7.69 -16.19
N GLU A 60 -6.06 -8.00 -16.92
CA GLU A 60 -7.47 -7.90 -16.48
C GLU A 60 -7.88 -9.02 -15.52
N LEU A 61 -7.19 -9.12 -14.38
CA LEU A 61 -7.41 -10.16 -13.37
C LEU A 61 -8.46 -9.77 -12.33
N PHE A 62 -8.72 -8.48 -12.16
CA PHE A 62 -9.64 -7.93 -11.15
C PHE A 62 -10.46 -6.78 -11.75
N ILE A 63 -11.41 -6.27 -10.97
CA ILE A 63 -12.15 -5.06 -11.32
C ILE A 63 -11.13 -3.92 -11.54
N ASN A 64 -11.19 -3.32 -12.72
CA ASN A 64 -10.32 -2.24 -13.15
C ASN A 64 -11.08 -0.92 -13.21
N VAL A 65 -10.40 0.17 -12.89
CA VAL A 65 -10.87 1.54 -13.09
C VAL A 65 -9.79 2.25 -13.90
N LEU A 66 -10.14 2.83 -15.06
CA LEU A 66 -9.17 3.46 -15.98
C LEU A 66 -7.96 2.55 -16.35
N GLY A 67 -8.19 1.23 -16.42
CA GLY A 67 -7.14 0.26 -16.74
C GLY A 67 -6.22 -0.09 -15.55
N VAL A 68 -6.52 0.39 -14.34
CA VAL A 68 -5.78 0.08 -13.10
C VAL A 68 -6.61 -0.84 -12.21
N PRO A 69 -6.09 -2.01 -11.77
CA PRO A 69 -6.79 -2.92 -10.88
C PRO A 69 -7.02 -2.31 -9.50
N ILE A 70 -8.23 -2.46 -8.94
CA ILE A 70 -8.54 -1.98 -7.58
C ILE A 70 -7.57 -2.59 -6.55
N THR A 71 -7.16 -3.84 -6.72
CA THR A 71 -6.18 -4.47 -5.83
C THR A 71 -4.82 -3.79 -5.88
N MET A 72 -4.41 -3.22 -7.02
CA MET A 72 -3.16 -2.47 -7.13
C MET A 72 -3.27 -1.15 -6.36
N VAL A 73 -4.34 -0.40 -6.60
CA VAL A 73 -4.64 0.86 -5.91
C VAL A 73 -4.64 0.69 -4.38
N LEU A 74 -5.28 -0.38 -3.89
CA LEU A 74 -5.29 -0.70 -2.46
C LEU A 74 -3.90 -1.10 -1.95
N ALA A 75 -3.13 -1.85 -2.74
CA ALA A 75 -1.77 -2.26 -2.39
C ALA A 75 -0.82 -1.05 -2.27
N GLU A 76 -0.97 -0.03 -3.12
CA GLU A 76 -0.22 1.22 -3.01
C GLU A 76 -0.55 1.95 -1.71
N GLY A 77 -1.85 2.08 -1.39
CA GLY A 77 -2.31 2.61 -0.11
C GLY A 77 -1.67 1.89 1.08
N PHE A 78 -1.72 0.56 1.09
CA PHE A 78 -1.12 -0.25 2.16
C PHE A 78 0.38 0.02 2.26
N SER A 79 1.07 0.02 1.12
CA SER A 79 2.53 0.20 1.05
C SER A 79 2.97 1.54 1.62
N VAL A 80 2.25 2.63 1.33
CA VAL A 80 2.55 3.95 1.89
C VAL A 80 2.41 3.96 3.41
N ALA A 81 1.27 3.51 3.94
CA ALA A 81 1.03 3.51 5.38
C ALA A 81 2.04 2.62 6.15
N ILE A 82 2.37 1.45 5.59
CA ILE A 82 3.37 0.53 6.15
C ILE A 82 4.76 1.18 6.12
N THR A 83 5.14 1.79 5.00
CA THR A 83 6.46 2.42 4.83
C THR A 83 6.67 3.54 5.84
N ILE A 84 5.67 4.42 6.03
CA ILE A 84 5.74 5.47 7.05
C ILE A 84 5.95 4.86 8.45
N LYS A 85 5.23 3.78 8.80
CA LYS A 85 5.43 3.12 10.08
C LYS A 85 6.86 2.60 10.27
N ILE A 86 7.43 1.99 9.22
CA ILE A 86 8.81 1.49 9.24
C ILE A 86 9.79 2.65 9.47
N PHE A 87 9.62 3.77 8.77
CA PHE A 87 10.46 4.96 8.95
C PHE A 87 10.37 5.55 10.35
N GLU A 88 9.18 5.66 10.92
CA GLU A 88 8.99 6.15 12.29
C GLU A 88 9.70 5.26 13.31
N VAL A 89 9.56 3.94 13.16
CA VAL A 89 10.23 2.95 14.01
C VAL A 89 11.75 3.06 13.86
N ALA A 90 12.26 3.12 12.63
CA ALA A 90 13.69 3.27 12.35
C ALA A 90 14.26 4.58 12.92
N LYS A 91 13.55 5.70 12.78
CA LYS A 91 13.93 6.99 13.36
C LYS A 91 13.98 6.93 14.88
N GLY A 92 13.03 6.23 15.51
CA GLY A 92 13.04 5.97 16.95
C GLY A 92 14.34 5.29 17.40
N PHE A 93 14.72 4.20 16.72
CA PHE A 93 15.98 3.49 16.99
C PHE A 93 17.23 4.36 16.79
N LEU A 94 17.32 5.09 15.67
CA LEU A 94 18.49 5.93 15.36
C LEU A 94 18.65 7.12 16.31
N SER A 95 17.55 7.64 16.86
CA SER A 95 17.58 8.77 17.79
C SER A 95 18.00 8.41 19.23
N GLY A 96 18.34 7.14 19.51
CA GLY A 96 18.69 6.69 20.87
C GLY A 96 17.53 6.70 21.87
N LYS A 97 16.33 7.11 21.43
CA LYS A 97 15.08 6.93 22.16
C LYS A 97 14.64 5.48 21.97
N GLY A 98 15.32 4.57 22.68
CA GLY A 98 14.87 3.19 22.82
C GLY A 98 13.38 3.16 23.14
N ILE A 99 12.67 2.27 22.45
CA ILE A 99 11.22 2.01 22.47
C ILE A 99 10.61 2.37 23.84
N ARG A 100 10.17 3.61 23.98
CA ARG A 100 9.26 4.07 25.02
C ARG A 100 8.18 4.86 24.33
N GLN A 101 7.16 4.14 23.86
CA GLN A 101 5.74 4.51 24.00
C GLN A 101 4.82 3.43 23.43
#